data_AF-A0A2N2XMM9-F1
#
_entry.id   AF-A0A2N2XMM9-F1
#
_cell.length_a   1.000
_cell.length_b   1.000
_cell.length_c   1.000
_cell.angle_alpha   90.00
_cell.angle_beta   90.00
_cell.angle_gamma   90.00
#
_symmetry.space_group_name_H-M   'P 1'
#
loop_
_entity.id
_entity.type
_entity.pdbx_description
1 polymer ?
#
loop_
_entity_poly.entity_id
_entity_poly.type
_entity_poly.pdbx_seq_one_letter_code
_entity_poly.pdbx_strand_id
1 'polypeptide(L)'
;MAQGEWNNWYFGQKAGITFQNGSPPTALLNSNMVAGVAGVSVVSDSAGQLLFYTHGGGIFNRQHQIMLNSYGLHGYNVHESVVAVPLPGSSDKYYVFTNGFLTSPPSPPGYTLEYSIVDMTLDNGLGGILPAFKNVIVQGAELASGAITAVRHHNNCHIWIIAQTTDSPKRFLSYLL
;
A
#
# COMPACT_ATOMS: atom_id res chain seq x y z
N MET A 1 15.30 11.42 17.68
CA MET A 1 14.38 10.27 17.76
C MET A 1 13.11 10.67 17.05
N ALA A 2 12.72 9.97 15.99
CA ALA A 2 11.42 10.11 15.36
C ALA A 2 11.10 8.74 14.72
N GLN A 3 9.99 8.14 15.16
CA GLN A 3 9.42 6.88 14.66
C GLN A 3 7.92 7.12 14.39
N GLY A 4 7.59 8.32 13.90
CA GLY A 4 6.22 8.78 13.73
C GLY A 4 5.48 8.09 12.59
N GLU A 5 6.19 7.43 11.69
CA GLU A 5 5.66 6.80 10.48
C GLU A 5 4.53 5.79 10.78
N TRP A 6 4.57 5.18 11.96
CA TRP A 6 3.65 4.13 12.40
C TRP A 6 2.56 4.62 13.36
N ASN A 7 2.47 5.93 13.62
CA ASN A 7 1.59 6.45 14.65
C ASN A 7 0.13 6.58 14.22
N ASN A 8 -0.19 6.56 12.92
CA ASN A 8 -1.57 6.67 12.43
C ASN A 8 -2.00 5.37 11.75
N TRP A 9 -3.13 4.83 12.18
CA TRP A 9 -3.70 3.61 11.61
C TRP A 9 -5.12 3.92 11.11
N TYR A 10 -5.44 3.45 9.92
CA TYR A 10 -6.73 3.62 9.25
C TYR A 10 -7.18 2.26 8.73
N PHE A 11 -8.38 1.81 9.11
CA PHE A 11 -8.83 0.44 8.85
C PHE A 11 -10.35 0.30 8.92
N GLY A 12 -10.86 -0.88 8.57
CA GLY A 12 -12.26 -1.25 8.75
C GLY A 12 -13.24 -0.32 8.02
N GLN A 13 -14.32 0.04 8.71
CA GLN A 13 -15.38 0.90 8.15
C GLN A 13 -15.24 2.32 8.68
N LYS A 14 -14.51 3.17 7.95
CA LYS A 14 -14.29 4.59 8.30
C LYS A 14 -13.67 4.79 9.69
N ALA A 15 -12.86 3.83 10.15
CA ALA A 15 -12.20 3.89 11.45
C ALA A 15 -10.73 4.28 11.31
N GLY A 16 -10.19 4.84 12.39
CA GLY A 16 -8.77 5.02 12.57
C GLY A 16 -8.42 5.29 14.03
N ILE A 17 -7.13 5.21 14.33
CA ILE A 17 -6.56 5.49 15.65
C ILE A 17 -5.19 6.13 15.48
N THR A 18 -4.84 7.06 16.36
CA THR A 18 -3.50 7.65 16.42
C THR A 18 -2.86 7.46 17.78
N PHE A 19 -1.56 7.17 17.77
CA PHE A 19 -0.69 7.03 18.93
C PHE A 19 0.19 8.28 19.14
N GLN A 20 0.04 9.31 18.31
CA GLN A 20 0.87 10.52 18.34
C GLN A 20 0.87 11.25 19.69
N ASN A 21 -0.28 11.26 20.36
CA ASN A 21 -0.48 12.03 21.59
C ASN A 21 -0.29 11.19 22.86
N GLY A 22 0.37 10.03 22.75
CA GLY A 22 0.63 9.14 23.88
C GLY A 22 -0.58 8.27 24.26
N SER A 23 -0.76 8.03 25.56
CA SER A 23 -1.77 7.12 26.11
C SER A 23 -2.86 7.88 26.90
N PRO A 24 -4.15 7.63 26.67
CA PRO A 24 -4.67 6.63 25.74
C PRO A 24 -4.56 7.09 24.26
N PRO A 25 -4.43 6.14 23.31
CA PRO A 25 -4.52 6.46 21.89
C PRO A 25 -5.85 7.14 21.55
N THR A 26 -5.83 8.02 20.56
CA THR A 26 -7.00 8.81 20.17
C THR A 26 -7.68 8.23 18.92
N ALA A 27 -9.01 8.12 18.94
CA ALA A 27 -9.77 7.69 17.77
C ALA A 27 -9.76 8.77 16.67
N LEU A 28 -9.60 8.34 15.42
CA LEU A 28 -9.69 9.19 14.22
C LEU A 28 -11.02 8.87 13.51
N LEU A 29 -11.90 9.87 13.40
CA LEU A 29 -13.26 9.72 12.87
C LEU A 29 -13.43 10.29 11.45
N ASN A 30 -12.31 10.62 10.79
CA ASN A 30 -12.26 11.33 9.52
C ASN A 30 -11.98 10.42 8.31
N SER A 31 -11.84 9.12 8.52
CA SER A 31 -11.57 8.17 7.43
C SER A 31 -12.75 8.09 6.47
N ASN A 32 -12.49 8.30 5.18
CA ASN A 32 -13.47 8.03 4.12
C ASN A 32 -13.36 6.61 3.52
N MET A 33 -12.46 5.77 4.05
CA MET A 33 -12.21 4.43 3.52
C MET A 33 -13.12 3.37 4.14
N VAL A 34 -13.60 2.44 3.32
CA VAL A 34 -14.28 1.22 3.74
C VAL A 34 -13.46 0.04 3.24
N ALA A 35 -12.78 -0.66 4.13
CA ALA A 35 -11.74 -1.63 3.81
C ALA A 35 -12.19 -3.11 3.77
N GLY A 36 -13.49 -3.41 3.79
CA GLY A 36 -14.05 -4.76 3.56
C GLY A 36 -13.22 -5.92 4.15
N VAL A 37 -12.90 -6.90 3.29
CA VAL A 37 -11.94 -7.99 3.55
C VAL A 37 -10.51 -7.64 3.13
N ALA A 38 -10.30 -6.41 2.63
CA ALA A 38 -9.06 -5.99 2.01
C ALA A 38 -7.96 -5.76 3.06
N GLY A 39 -6.70 -5.92 2.64
CA GLY A 39 -5.59 -5.34 3.38
C GLY A 39 -5.68 -3.81 3.42
N VAL A 40 -4.99 -3.19 4.37
CA VAL A 40 -4.82 -1.72 4.40
C VAL A 40 -3.35 -1.36 4.52
N SER A 41 -2.98 -0.23 3.94
CA SER A 41 -1.65 0.35 4.13
C SER A 41 -1.79 1.84 4.44
N VAL A 42 -1.02 2.31 5.41
CA VAL A 42 -1.02 3.70 5.88
C VAL A 42 0.41 4.19 5.87
N VAL A 43 0.61 5.39 5.34
CA VAL A 43 1.92 6.03 5.25
C VAL A 43 1.84 7.38 5.94
N SER A 44 2.72 7.58 6.91
CA SER A 44 2.97 8.86 7.55
C SER A 44 4.44 9.25 7.39
N ASP A 45 4.75 10.54 7.50
CA ASP A 45 6.15 11.00 7.54
C ASP A 45 6.83 10.70 8.89
N SER A 46 8.10 11.08 9.02
CA SER A 46 8.87 10.84 10.25
C SER A 46 8.35 11.60 11.48
N ALA A 47 7.64 12.71 11.28
CA ALA A 47 6.91 13.42 12.32
C ALA A 47 5.52 12.80 12.60
N GLY A 48 5.17 11.74 11.86
CA GLY A 48 3.91 11.02 11.86
C GLY A 48 2.73 11.85 11.39
N GLN A 49 2.96 12.82 10.52
CA GLN A 49 1.87 13.42 9.76
C GLN A 49 1.42 12.43 8.69
N LEU A 50 0.11 12.21 8.60
CA LEU A 50 -0.47 11.35 7.58
C LEU A 50 -0.10 11.90 6.19
N LEU A 51 0.36 11.01 5.30
CA LEU A 51 0.56 11.30 3.89
C LEU A 51 -0.60 10.72 3.08
N PHE A 52 -0.83 9.41 3.22
CA PHE A 52 -1.93 8.71 2.57
C PHE A 52 -2.24 7.36 3.21
N TYR A 53 -3.38 6.78 2.81
CA TYR A 53 -3.78 5.44 3.20
C TYR A 53 -4.65 4.79 2.12
N THR A 54 -4.70 3.46 2.10
CA THR A 54 -5.38 2.71 1.03
C THR A 54 -5.87 1.35 1.52
N HIS A 55 -6.91 0.83 0.85
CA HIS A 55 -7.39 -0.55 0.97
C HIS A 55 -7.08 -1.36 -0.31
N GLY A 56 -6.21 -0.85 -1.19
CA GLY A 56 -5.87 -1.51 -2.45
C GLY A 56 -6.86 -1.33 -3.60
N GLY A 57 -7.97 -0.60 -3.42
CA GLY A 57 -8.90 -0.20 -4.50
C GLY A 57 -8.80 1.28 -4.88
N GLY A 58 -8.41 2.11 -3.91
CA GLY A 58 -8.16 3.53 -4.08
C GLY A 58 -7.24 4.05 -2.97
N ILE A 59 -6.52 5.14 -3.23
CA ILE A 59 -5.65 5.80 -2.24
C ILE A 59 -6.31 7.10 -1.79
N PHE A 60 -6.39 7.30 -0.49
CA PHE A 60 -6.89 8.51 0.15
C PHE A 60 -5.70 9.36 0.63
N ASN A 61 -5.70 10.64 0.30
CA ASN A 61 -4.69 11.59 0.75
C ASN A 61 -4.92 11.98 2.23
N ARG A 62 -4.05 12.86 2.75
CA ARG A 62 -4.13 13.35 4.14
C ARG A 62 -5.37 14.20 4.46
N GLN A 63 -6.10 14.68 3.46
CA GLN A 63 -7.40 15.34 3.59
C GLN A 63 -8.56 14.33 3.52
N HIS A 64 -8.26 13.03 3.51
CA HIS A 64 -9.23 11.94 3.40
C HIS A 64 -10.00 11.94 2.08
N GLN A 65 -9.48 12.59 1.04
CA GLN A 65 -10.06 12.61 -0.30
C GLN A 65 -9.36 11.58 -1.18
N ILE A 66 -10.02 11.09 -2.22
CA ILE A 66 -9.36 10.23 -3.22
C ILE A 66 -8.19 11.02 -3.85
N MET A 67 -7.00 10.47 -3.70
CA MET A 67 -5.75 11.02 -4.24
C MET A 67 -5.79 11.04 -5.78
N LEU A 68 -5.09 11.99 -6.38
CA LEU A 68 -5.05 12.14 -7.84
C LEU A 68 -4.66 10.84 -8.56
N ASN A 69 -5.45 10.45 -9.56
CA ASN A 69 -5.28 9.23 -10.37
C ASN A 69 -5.32 7.89 -9.60
N SER A 70 -5.75 7.87 -8.34
CA SER A 70 -5.52 6.74 -7.45
C SER A 70 -6.62 5.69 -7.36
N TYR A 71 -7.76 5.87 -8.04
CA TYR A 71 -8.88 4.92 -8.02
C TYR A 71 -8.69 3.77 -9.03
N GLY A 72 -9.29 2.61 -8.78
CA GLY A 72 -9.22 1.46 -9.70
C GLY A 72 -7.91 0.66 -9.59
N LEU A 73 -7.39 0.57 -8.36
CA LEU A 73 -6.33 -0.38 -8.02
C LEU A 73 -6.95 -1.77 -7.79
N HIS A 74 -6.15 -2.83 -7.95
CA HIS A 74 -6.68 -4.20 -8.04
C HIS A 74 -6.43 -5.09 -6.80
N GLY A 75 -6.17 -4.48 -5.64
CA GLY A 75 -5.96 -5.20 -4.37
C GLY A 75 -7.19 -5.25 -3.44
N TYR A 76 -8.33 -4.65 -3.78
CA TYR A 76 -9.41 -4.41 -2.80
C TYR A 76 -10.22 -5.63 -2.35
N ASN A 77 -9.96 -6.81 -2.90
CA ASN A 77 -10.82 -7.99 -2.75
C ASN A 77 -10.16 -9.14 -1.98
N VAL A 78 -8.95 -8.97 -1.44
CA VAL A 78 -8.20 -10.03 -0.75
C VAL A 78 -7.58 -9.54 0.55
N HIS A 79 -7.44 -10.42 1.53
CA HIS A 79 -6.74 -10.12 2.78
C HIS A 79 -5.26 -9.82 2.52
N GLU A 80 -4.71 -8.82 3.23
CA GLU A 80 -3.27 -8.46 3.20
C GLU A 80 -2.74 -8.20 1.78
N SER A 81 -3.57 -7.62 0.93
CA SER A 81 -3.37 -7.45 -0.50
C SER A 81 -2.67 -6.16 -0.92
N VAL A 82 -2.32 -5.29 0.02
CA VAL A 82 -1.75 -3.98 -0.28
C VAL A 82 -0.63 -3.64 0.69
N VAL A 83 0.50 -3.18 0.15
CA VAL A 83 1.61 -2.65 0.94
C VAL A 83 2.21 -1.45 0.23
N ALA A 84 2.34 -0.34 0.96
CA ALA A 84 3.03 0.85 0.49
C ALA A 84 4.42 0.93 1.15
N VAL A 85 5.44 1.24 0.35
CA VAL A 85 6.83 1.37 0.82
C VAL A 85 7.50 2.58 0.15
N PRO A 86 8.45 3.25 0.81
CA PRO A 86 9.24 4.28 0.15
C PRO A 86 9.96 3.75 -1.09
N LEU A 87 10.03 4.57 -2.14
CA LEU A 87 10.85 4.28 -3.32
C LEU A 87 12.33 4.55 -2.97
N PRO A 88 13.22 3.55 -3.03
CA PRO A 88 14.64 3.75 -2.70
C PRO A 88 15.27 4.87 -3.54
N GLY A 89 15.98 5.78 -2.87
CA GLY A 89 16.59 6.95 -3.51
C GLY A 89 15.66 8.15 -3.72
N SER A 90 14.41 8.10 -3.25
CA SER A 90 13.47 9.23 -3.30
C SER A 90 12.87 9.54 -1.93
N SER A 91 12.78 10.82 -1.58
CA SER A 91 12.12 11.31 -0.36
C SER A 91 10.60 11.39 -0.49
N ASP A 92 10.09 11.56 -1.71
CA ASP A 92 8.70 11.97 -1.95
C ASP A 92 7.89 10.94 -2.74
N LYS A 93 8.46 9.75 -2.98
CA LYS A 93 7.81 8.71 -3.80
C LYS A 93 7.70 7.40 -3.07
N TYR A 94 6.63 6.69 -3.38
CA TYR A 94 6.29 5.42 -2.74
C TYR A 94 5.86 4.43 -3.81
N TYR A 95 6.31 3.18 -3.68
CA TYR A 95 5.64 2.07 -4.32
C TYR A 95 4.38 1.72 -3.53
N VAL A 96 3.30 1.45 -4.23
CA VAL A 96 2.09 0.82 -3.69
C VAL A 96 1.90 -0.48 -4.44
N PHE A 97 2.21 -1.59 -3.79
CA PHE A 97 1.98 -2.92 -4.33
C PHE A 97 0.56 -3.34 -4.02
N THR A 98 -0.10 -3.96 -5.00
CA THR A 98 -1.40 -4.60 -4.85
C THR A 98 -1.33 -6.02 -5.37
N ASN A 99 -2.06 -6.93 -4.73
CA ASN A 99 -2.17 -8.32 -5.17
C ASN A 99 -3.62 -8.79 -5.08
N GLY A 100 -4.16 -9.22 -6.21
CA GLY A 100 -5.54 -9.68 -6.32
C GLY A 100 -5.68 -11.18 -5.99
N PHE A 101 -6.90 -11.69 -6.20
CA PHE A 101 -7.19 -13.11 -6.14
C PHE A 101 -7.25 -13.66 -7.56
N LEU A 102 -6.27 -14.49 -7.92
CA LEU A 102 -6.31 -15.27 -9.17
C LEU A 102 -7.38 -16.37 -9.06
N THR A 103 -8.43 -16.31 -9.91
CA THR A 103 -9.47 -17.35 -9.96
C THR A 103 -9.15 -18.48 -10.94
N SER A 104 -8.41 -18.19 -12.02
CA SER A 104 -7.87 -19.19 -12.96
C SER A 104 -6.76 -18.58 -13.85
N PRO A 105 -5.70 -19.33 -14.18
CA PRO A 105 -4.69 -18.89 -15.15
C PRO A 105 -5.15 -19.09 -16.62
N PRO A 106 -4.76 -18.22 -17.56
CA PRO A 106 -4.13 -16.92 -17.31
C PRO A 106 -5.17 -15.96 -16.73
N SER A 107 -4.82 -15.31 -15.62
CA SER A 107 -5.76 -14.36 -15.02
C SER A 107 -5.79 -13.06 -15.82
N PRO A 108 -6.91 -12.32 -15.80
CA PRO A 108 -6.96 -11.02 -16.44
C PRO A 108 -5.88 -10.10 -15.85
N PRO A 109 -5.34 -9.14 -16.64
CA PRO A 109 -4.55 -8.04 -16.09
C PRO A 109 -5.26 -7.46 -14.87
N GLY A 110 -4.56 -7.32 -13.76
CA GLY A 110 -5.13 -6.82 -12.50
C GLY A 110 -5.11 -7.77 -11.32
N TYR A 111 -5.15 -9.09 -11.50
CA TYR A 111 -5.32 -10.00 -10.34
C TYR A 111 -4.02 -10.60 -9.80
N THR A 112 -2.88 -10.11 -10.28
CA THR A 112 -1.54 -10.56 -9.90
C THR A 112 -0.81 -9.50 -9.06
N LEU A 113 0.47 -9.71 -8.74
CA LEU A 113 1.28 -8.69 -8.08
C LEU A 113 1.56 -7.55 -9.05
N GLU A 114 1.01 -6.39 -8.73
CA GLU A 114 1.19 -5.15 -9.46
C GLU A 114 1.76 -4.08 -8.54
N TYR A 115 2.35 -3.05 -9.12
CA TYR A 115 2.73 -1.86 -8.40
C TYR A 115 2.19 -0.60 -9.06
N SER A 116 2.02 0.43 -8.23
CA SER A 116 1.86 1.80 -8.67
C SER A 116 2.90 2.70 -7.99
N ILE A 117 3.28 3.81 -8.64
CA ILE A 117 4.15 4.82 -8.02
C ILE A 117 3.33 6.03 -7.62
N VAL A 118 3.25 6.28 -6.31
CA VAL A 118 2.73 7.52 -5.73
C VAL A 118 3.86 8.54 -5.67
N ASP A 119 3.55 9.76 -6.12
CA ASP A 119 4.42 10.92 -6.05
C ASP A 119 3.76 12.01 -5.21
N MET A 120 4.31 12.27 -4.02
CA MET A 120 3.76 13.21 -3.05
C MET A 120 3.94 14.67 -3.47
N THR A 121 4.73 14.98 -4.50
CA THR A 121 4.87 16.35 -5.00
C THR A 121 3.70 16.78 -5.90
N LEU A 122 2.85 15.85 -6.31
CA LEU A 122 1.66 16.14 -7.13
C LEU A 122 0.54 16.76 -6.31
N ASP A 123 -0.42 17.36 -7.02
CA ASP A 123 -1.65 17.92 -6.45
C ASP A 123 -1.38 18.83 -5.24
N ASN A 124 -0.46 19.80 -5.39
CA ASN A 124 -0.06 20.73 -4.32
C ASN A 124 0.39 20.05 -3.02
N GLY A 125 1.07 18.90 -3.13
CA GLY A 125 1.54 18.14 -1.97
C GLY A 125 0.49 17.16 -1.41
N LEU A 126 -0.63 16.94 -2.09
CA LEU A 126 -1.62 15.92 -1.70
C LEU A 126 -1.35 14.56 -2.34
N GLY A 127 -0.40 14.52 -3.27
CA GLY A 127 0.08 13.32 -3.94
C GLY A 127 -0.80 12.86 -5.09
N GLY A 128 -0.24 11.96 -5.88
CA GLY A 128 -0.93 11.35 -7.01
C GLY A 128 -0.19 10.12 -7.51
N ILE A 129 -0.91 9.21 -8.17
CA ILE A 129 -0.25 8.15 -8.93
C ILE A 129 0.26 8.72 -10.25
N LEU A 130 1.53 8.45 -10.57
CA LEU A 130 2.10 8.73 -11.88
C LEU A 130 1.40 7.85 -12.93
N PRO A 131 0.71 8.40 -13.94
CA PRO A 131 -0.13 7.60 -14.85
C PRO A 131 0.61 6.47 -15.58
N ALA A 132 1.89 6.67 -15.91
CA ALA A 132 2.73 5.67 -16.57
C ALA A 132 3.08 4.47 -15.66
N PHE A 133 2.89 4.61 -14.35
CA PHE A 133 3.20 3.62 -13.33
C PHE A 133 1.97 3.31 -12.48
N LYS A 134 0.84 3.02 -13.15
CA LYS A 134 -0.38 2.58 -12.48
C LYS A 134 -0.68 1.15 -12.89
N ASN A 135 -0.90 0.28 -11.89
CA ASN A 135 -1.20 -1.14 -12.08
C ASN A 135 -0.18 -1.84 -13.02
N VAL A 136 1.11 -1.58 -12.81
CA VAL A 136 2.18 -2.20 -13.60
C VAL A 136 2.45 -3.59 -13.02
N ILE A 137 2.33 -4.61 -13.86
CA ILE A 137 2.62 -5.99 -13.49
C ILE A 137 4.10 -6.13 -13.10
N VAL A 138 4.37 -6.75 -11.95
CA VAL A 138 5.73 -7.16 -11.57
C VAL A 138 6.12 -8.37 -12.41
N GLN A 139 7.16 -8.22 -13.22
CA GLN A 139 7.64 -9.28 -14.10
C GLN A 139 8.04 -10.54 -13.30
N GLY A 140 7.56 -11.71 -13.73
CA GLY A 140 7.81 -12.98 -13.03
C GLY A 140 6.89 -13.26 -11.85
N ALA A 141 5.91 -12.37 -11.59
CA ALA A 141 4.95 -12.51 -10.52
C ALA A 141 3.58 -13.03 -10.98
N GLU A 142 3.45 -13.56 -12.19
CA GLU A 142 2.17 -13.84 -12.85
C GLU A 142 1.28 -14.83 -12.08
N LEU A 143 1.87 -15.65 -11.20
CA LEU A 143 1.19 -16.61 -10.31
C LEU A 143 1.03 -16.10 -8.86
N ALA A 144 1.43 -14.87 -8.58
CA ALA A 144 1.24 -14.25 -7.28
C ALA A 144 -0.25 -13.98 -7.03
N SER A 145 -0.71 -14.33 -5.84
CA SER A 145 -2.11 -14.17 -5.41
C SER A 145 -2.17 -14.20 -3.89
N GLY A 146 -3.00 -13.33 -3.31
CA GLY A 146 -3.16 -13.26 -1.86
C GLY A 146 -2.14 -12.36 -1.16
N ALA A 147 -1.68 -12.80 0.02
CA ALA A 147 -0.97 -11.93 0.95
C ALA A 147 0.37 -11.43 0.39
N ILE A 148 0.63 -10.14 0.64
CA ILE A 148 1.90 -9.48 0.38
C ILE A 148 2.42 -8.81 1.64
N THR A 149 3.74 -8.80 1.81
CA THR A 149 4.39 -8.12 2.92
C THR A 149 5.70 -7.48 2.47
N ALA A 150 6.18 -6.52 3.25
CA ALA A 150 7.43 -5.84 3.00
C ALA A 150 8.29 -5.79 4.27
N VAL A 151 9.59 -6.01 4.10
CA VAL A 151 10.56 -5.98 5.20
C VAL A 151 11.79 -5.20 4.78
N ARG A 152 12.24 -4.28 5.65
CA ARG A 152 13.47 -3.50 5.40
C ARG A 152 14.69 -4.42 5.37
N HIS A 153 15.54 -4.23 4.38
CA HIS A 153 16.82 -4.94 4.27
C HIS A 153 17.83 -4.43 5.29
N HIS A 154 18.84 -5.25 5.62
CA HIS A 154 19.84 -4.94 6.67
C HIS A 154 20.62 -3.64 6.42
N ASN A 155 20.72 -3.20 5.15
CA ASN A 155 21.41 -1.98 4.77
C ASN A 155 20.60 -0.70 5.02
N ASN A 156 19.39 -0.80 5.57
CA ASN A 156 18.46 0.30 5.86
C ASN A 156 18.05 1.16 4.65
N CYS A 157 18.38 0.73 3.45
CA CYS A 157 18.10 1.43 2.20
C CYS A 157 17.09 0.65 1.35
N HIS A 158 17.35 -0.64 1.16
CA HIS A 158 16.54 -1.51 0.32
C HIS A 158 15.40 -2.16 1.11
N ILE A 159 14.41 -2.66 0.38
CA ILE A 159 13.23 -3.30 0.96
C ILE A 159 12.95 -4.58 0.19
N TRP A 160 12.73 -5.67 0.92
CA TRP A 160 12.22 -6.91 0.37
C TRP A 160 10.70 -6.85 0.27
N ILE A 161 10.17 -7.15 -0.92
CA ILE A 161 8.75 -7.43 -1.14
C ILE A 161 8.59 -8.94 -1.27
N ILE A 162 7.70 -9.51 -0.46
CA ILE A 162 7.42 -10.94 -0.44
C ILE A 162 5.96 -11.16 -0.80
N ALA A 163 5.71 -11.99 -1.82
CA ALA A 163 4.37 -12.30 -2.30
C ALA A 163 4.15 -13.82 -2.34
N GLN A 164 2.97 -14.26 -1.92
CA GLN A 164 2.54 -15.66 -2.03
C GLN A 164 2.12 -16.00 -3.46
N THR A 165 2.44 -17.23 -3.92
CA THR A 165 1.91 -17.78 -5.17
C THR A 165 0.79 -18.78 -4.94
N THR A 166 0.04 -19.07 -6.00
CA THR A 166 -1.02 -20.09 -6.01
C THR A 166 -0.50 -21.53 -6.16
N ASP A 167 0.82 -21.74 -6.24
CA ASP A 167 1.41 -23.07 -6.44
C ASP A 167 1.04 -24.05 -5.30
N SER A 168 1.09 -25.35 -5.62
CA SER A 168 1.05 -26.43 -4.62
C SER A 168 2.28 -27.34 -4.77
N PRO A 169 3.19 -27.38 -3.79
CA PRO A 169 3.17 -26.62 -2.54
C PRO A 169 3.33 -25.11 -2.76
N LYS A 170 2.78 -24.31 -1.85
CA LYS A 170 2.84 -22.84 -1.89
C LYS A 170 4.29 -22.37 -1.93
N ARG A 171 4.58 -21.43 -2.83
CA ARG A 171 5.88 -20.77 -2.94
C ARG A 171 5.74 -19.29 -2.61
N PHE A 172 6.88 -18.66 -2.33
CA PHE A 172 6.98 -17.22 -2.09
C PHE A 172 7.97 -16.63 -3.09
N LEU A 173 7.59 -15.52 -3.70
CA LEU A 173 8.44 -14.70 -4.53
C LEU A 173 9.02 -13.57 -3.67
N SER A 174 10.29 -13.25 -3.88
CA SER A 174 10.98 -12.19 -3.16
C SER A 174 11.66 -11.24 -4.14
N TYR A 175 11.37 -9.94 -4.01
CA TYR A 175 11.94 -8.89 -4.84
C TYR A 175 12.68 -7.90 -3.95
N LEU A 176 13.92 -7.54 -4.30
CA LEU A 176 14.67 -6.48 -3.63
C LEU A 176 14.51 -5.19 -4.43
N LEU A 177 14.03 -4.15 -3.76
CA LEU A 177 13.93 -2.78 -4.30
C LEU A 177 15.19 -1.98 -4.02
#